data_AF-A0A1A7XWE8-F1
#
_entry.id   AF-A0A1A7XWE8-F1
#
_cell.length_a   1.000
_cell.length_b   1.000
_cell.length_c   1.000
_cell.angle_alpha   90.00
_cell.angle_beta   90.00
_cell.angle_gamma   90.00
#
_symmetry.space_group_name_H-M   'P 1'
#
loop_
_entity.id
_entity.type
_entity.pdbx_description
1 polymer ?
#
loop_
_entity_poly.entity_id
_entity_poly.type
_entity_poly.pdbx_seq_one_letter_code
_entity_poly.pdbx_strand_id
1 'polypeptide(L)'
;MLGVSEMTNGNMANALANAMCERCKSGFAPAEKIVNSNGELYHEQCFVCAQCFQQFPEGLFYEFEGRKYCEHDFQMLFAPCCHQC
;
A
#
# COMPACT_ATOMS: atom_id res chain seq x y z
N MET A 1 -3.27 -11.88 10.13
CA MET A 1 -2.17 -11.31 9.33
C MET A 1 -2.71 -11.13 7.92
N LEU A 2 -3.07 -9.90 7.53
CA LEU A 2 -3.72 -9.64 6.25
C LEU A 2 -2.64 -9.62 5.17
N GLY A 3 -2.43 -10.78 4.54
CA GLY A 3 -1.39 -11.01 3.55
C GLY A 3 -1.67 -10.24 2.25
N VAL A 4 -0.59 -9.66 1.71
CA VAL A 4 -0.52 -9.20 0.33
C VAL A 4 -0.75 -10.41 -0.59
N SER A 5 -1.93 -10.50 -1.18
CA SER A 5 -2.26 -11.59 -2.08
C SER A 5 -1.69 -11.27 -3.46
N GLU A 6 -0.59 -11.92 -3.85
CA GLU A 6 -0.09 -11.91 -5.22
C GLU A 6 -1.13 -12.57 -6.15
N MET A 7 -1.91 -11.75 -6.85
CA MET A 7 -2.91 -12.23 -7.81
C MET A 7 -2.29 -12.34 -9.20
N THR A 8 -1.56 -13.43 -9.47
CA THR A 8 -1.16 -13.82 -10.82
C THR A 8 -2.24 -14.71 -11.45
N ASN A 9 -3.23 -14.16 -12.16
CA ASN A 9 -3.94 -14.93 -13.20
C ASN A 9 -4.86 -14.11 -14.13
N GLY A 10 -4.41 -13.88 -15.37
CA GLY A 10 -5.13 -14.08 -16.65
C GLY A 10 -6.49 -13.43 -16.97
N ASN A 11 -7.32 -13.02 -16.01
CA ASN A 11 -8.77 -12.88 -16.24
C ASN A 11 -9.38 -11.53 -15.78
N MET A 12 -8.58 -10.50 -15.50
CA MET A 12 -9.06 -9.19 -15.01
C MET A 12 -8.75 -8.00 -15.93
N ALA A 13 -8.40 -8.24 -17.20
CA ALA A 13 -8.03 -7.16 -18.12
C ALA A 13 -9.14 -6.12 -18.35
N ASN A 14 -10.42 -6.46 -18.16
CA ASN A 14 -11.54 -5.52 -18.35
C ASN A 14 -11.87 -4.71 -17.08
N ALA A 15 -11.65 -5.26 -15.88
CA ALA A 15 -11.93 -4.56 -14.62
C ALA A 15 -10.93 -3.41 -14.36
N LEU A 16 -9.73 -3.52 -14.93
CA LEU A 16 -8.66 -2.53 -14.80
C LEU A 16 -8.75 -1.37 -15.80
N ALA A 17 -9.63 -1.43 -16.80
CA ALA A 17 -9.71 -0.41 -17.87
C ALA A 17 -10.03 1.00 -17.35
N ASN A 18 -10.68 1.11 -16.19
CA ASN A 18 -10.94 2.37 -15.48
C ASN A 18 -10.33 2.39 -14.06
N ALA A 19 -9.51 1.40 -13.72
CA ALA A 19 -8.84 1.39 -12.43
C ALA A 19 -7.82 2.52 -12.38
N MET A 20 -7.83 3.29 -11.28
CA MET A 20 -6.88 4.36 -11.02
C MET A 20 -6.13 4.07 -9.74
N CYS A 21 -4.85 4.42 -9.72
CA CYS A 21 -4.06 4.36 -8.50
C CYS A 21 -4.59 5.37 -7.48
N GLU A 22 -4.86 4.91 -6.26
CA GLU A 22 -5.44 5.77 -5.22
C GLU A 22 -4.48 6.90 -4.79
N ARG A 23 -3.17 6.71 -4.95
CA ARG A 23 -2.15 7.70 -4.61
C ARG A 23 -1.91 8.75 -5.69
N CYS A 24 -1.61 8.33 -6.91
CA CYS A 24 -1.23 9.25 -8.00
C CYS A 24 -2.38 9.57 -8.95
N LYS A 25 -3.55 8.96 -8.74
CA LYS A 25 -4.79 9.15 -9.52
C LYS A 25 -4.60 8.91 -11.02
N SER A 26 -3.62 8.08 -11.38
CA SER A 26 -3.30 7.69 -12.76
C SER A 26 -3.70 6.24 -13.02
N GLY A 27 -3.99 5.91 -14.29
CA GLY A 27 -4.32 4.55 -14.70
C GLY A 27 -3.14 3.57 -14.61
N PHE A 28 -3.41 2.30 -14.88
CA PHE A 28 -2.43 1.22 -14.92
C PHE A 28 -2.17 0.77 -16.35
N ALA A 29 -0.93 0.47 -16.72
CA ALA A 29 -0.66 -0.14 -18.01
C ALA A 29 -1.18 -1.60 -18.05
N PRO A 30 -1.58 -2.13 -19.22
CA PRO A 30 -2.22 -3.46 -19.33
C PRO A 30 -1.41 -4.65 -18.78
N ALA A 31 -0.08 -4.52 -18.74
CA ALA A 31 0.85 -5.53 -18.24
C ALA A 31 1.60 -5.07 -16.98
N GLU A 32 1.15 -3.98 -16.35
CA GLU A 32 1.77 -3.46 -15.13
C GLU A 32 1.40 -4.31 -13.92
N LYS A 33 2.34 -4.46 -12.99
CA LYS A 33 2.06 -5.08 -11.70
C LYS A 33 1.36 -4.08 -10.79
N ILE A 34 0.29 -4.53 -10.15
CA ILE A 34 -0.59 -3.69 -9.34
C ILE A 34 -0.70 -4.31 -7.97
N VAL A 35 -0.63 -3.45 -6.95
CA VAL A 35 -0.85 -3.84 -5.56
C VAL A 35 -2.31 -3.54 -5.22
N ASN A 36 -3.04 -4.57 -4.81
CA ASN A 36 -4.37 -4.40 -4.22
C ASN A 36 -4.24 -4.40 -2.69
N SER A 37 -4.74 -3.34 -2.05
CA SER A 37 -4.79 -3.22 -0.61
C SER A 37 -6.21 -2.87 -0.20
N ASN A 38 -6.92 -3.84 0.39
CA ASN A 38 -8.29 -3.67 0.89
C ASN A 38 -9.29 -3.06 -0.13
N GLY A 39 -9.17 -3.44 -1.41
CA GLY A 39 -10.01 -2.92 -2.49
C GLY A 39 -9.50 -1.65 -3.17
N GLU A 40 -8.46 -1.03 -2.65
CA GLU A 40 -7.76 0.09 -3.28
C GLU A 40 -6.61 -0.43 -4.16
N LEU A 41 -6.39 0.20 -5.31
CA LEU A 41 -5.36 -0.18 -6.25
C LEU A 41 -4.19 0.82 -6.21
N TYR A 42 -2.98 0.30 -6.22
CA TYR A 42 -1.75 1.09 -6.17
C TYR A 42 -0.72 0.55 -7.15
N HIS A 43 0.08 1.44 -7.74
CA HIS A 43 1.32 1.01 -8.39
C HIS A 43 2.26 0.42 -7.35
N GLU A 44 3.10 -0.55 -7.72
CA GLU A 44 4.14 -1.09 -6.80
C GLU A 44 5.01 0.04 -6.21
N GLN A 45 5.27 1.08 -7.00
CA GLN A 45 6.03 2.27 -6.60
C GLN A 45 5.20 3.27 -5.78
N CYS A 46 3.86 3.25 -5.91
CA CYS A 46 2.97 4.10 -5.14
C CYS A 46 2.60 3.48 -3.80
N PHE A 47 2.73 2.16 -3.64
CA PHE A 47 2.46 1.46 -2.40
C PHE A 47 3.65 1.58 -1.42
N VAL A 48 3.81 2.78 -0.89
CA VAL A 48 4.92 3.15 0.01
C VAL A 48 4.40 3.90 1.24
N CYS A 49 5.19 3.89 2.32
CA CYS A 49 4.89 4.59 3.57
C CYS A 49 4.55 6.07 3.32
N ALA A 50 3.54 6.58 4.02
CA ALA A 50 3.13 7.98 3.95
C ALA A 50 4.18 8.94 4.55
N GLN A 51 5.08 8.44 5.39
CA GLN A 51 6.09 9.24 6.08
C GLN A 51 7.47 9.15 5.41
N CYS A 52 8.07 7.95 5.33
CA CYS A 52 9.39 7.77 4.73
C CYS A 52 9.37 7.52 3.20
N PHE A 53 8.20 7.36 2.58
CA PHE A 53 8.06 7.04 1.15
C PHE A 53 8.80 5.76 0.71
N GLN A 54 9.16 4.89 1.66
CA GLN A 54 9.77 3.59 1.38
C GLN A 54 8.70 2.52 1.18
N GLN A 55 9.02 1.52 0.35
CA GLN A 55 8.19 0.32 0.21
C GLN A 55 8.05 -0.39 1.55
N PHE A 56 6.90 -1.04 1.74
CA PHE A 56 6.62 -1.78 2.95
C PHE A 56 7.44 -3.07 2.98
N PRO A 57 8.33 -3.25 3.97
CA PRO A 57 9.10 -4.48 4.11
C PRO A 57 8.14 -5.65 4.31
N GLU A 58 8.36 -6.74 3.56
CA GLU A 58 7.51 -7.94 3.57
C GLU A 58 6.04 -7.68 3.22
N GLY A 59 5.72 -6.51 2.64
CA GLY A 59 4.34 -6.09 2.39
C GLY A 59 3.56 -5.75 3.65
N LEU A 60 4.23 -5.60 4.80
CA LEU A 60 3.62 -5.27 6.08
C LEU A 60 3.50 -3.75 6.26
N PHE A 61 2.28 -3.30 6.47
CA PHE A 61 1.95 -1.89 6.68
C PHE A 61 0.93 -1.75 7.81
N TYR A 62 0.95 -0.58 8.44
CA TYR A 62 0.02 -0.17 9.49
C TYR A 62 -0.83 0.99 8.96
N GLU A 63 -2.13 0.94 9.17
CA GLU A 63 -3.03 2.00 8.71
C GLU A 63 -3.46 2.89 9.89
N PHE A 64 -3.35 4.20 9.70
CA PHE A 64 -3.81 5.22 10.65
C PHE A 64 -4.42 6.39 9.89
N GLU A 65 -5.65 6.78 10.25
CA GLU A 65 -6.39 7.88 9.59
C GLU A 65 -6.43 7.78 8.04
N GLY A 66 -6.57 6.56 7.52
CA GLY A 66 -6.59 6.28 6.08
C GLY A 66 -5.23 6.39 5.37
N ARG A 67 -4.14 6.50 6.14
CA ARG A 67 -2.76 6.54 5.62
C ARG A 67 -2.00 5.29 6.06
N LYS A 68 -1.13 4.80 5.17
CA LYS A 68 -0.35 3.57 5.38
C LYS A 68 1.08 3.92 5.79
N TYR A 69 1.55 3.32 6.88
CA TYR A 69 2.84 3.57 7.52
C TYR A 69 3.63 2.28 7.66
N CYS A 70 4.96 2.37 7.59
CA CYS A 70 5.82 1.25 7.98
C CYS A 70 5.80 1.10 9.51
N GLU A 71 6.21 -0.06 10.01
CA GLU A 71 6.28 -0.31 11.45
C GLU A 71 7.04 0.78 12.20
N HIS A 72 8.22 1.14 11.68
CA HIS A 72 9.10 2.12 12.30
C HIS A 72 8.44 3.49 12.44
N ASP A 73 7.90 4.04 11.35
CA ASP A 73 7.26 5.36 11.37
C ASP A 73 5.96 5.33 12.19
N PHE A 74 5.21 4.22 12.13
CA PHE A 74 4.00 4.07 12.92
C PHE A 74 4.31 4.11 14.42
N GLN A 75 5.35 3.38 14.85
CA GLN A 75 5.80 3.41 16.24
C GLN A 75 6.33 4.79 16.64
N MET A 76 7.15 5.42 15.80
CA MET A 76 7.71 6.75 16.11
C MET A 76 6.63 7.86 16.20
N LEU A 77 5.59 7.79 15.36
CA LEU A 77 4.55 8.83 15.29
C LEU A 77 3.39 8.58 16.26
N PHE A 78 3.03 7.31 16.49
CA PHE A 78 1.80 6.95 17.20
C PHE A 78 2.02 6.08 18.44
N ALA A 79 3.19 5.46 18.63
CA ALA A 79 3.42 4.77 19.88
C ALA A 79 3.49 5.81 21.01
N PRO A 80 2.76 5.60 22.12
CA PRO A 80 2.87 6.47 23.27
C PRO A 80 4.30 6.42 23.79
N CYS A 81 5.00 7.57 23.78
CA CYS A 81 6.28 7.68 24.46
C CYS A 81 6.07 7.38 25.95
N CYS A 82 6.60 6.24 26.41
CA CYS A 82 6.72 6.01 27.83
C CYS A 82 7.81 6.97 28.33
N HIS A 83 7.42 8.01 29.08
CA HIS A 83 8.32 9.07 29.60
C HIS A 83 9.30 8.57 30.68
N GLN A 84 9.57 7.26 30.73
CA GLN A 84 10.21 6.57 31.84
C GLN A 84 11.25 5.52 31.41
N CYS A 85 11.66 5.52 30.14
CA CYS A 85 12.77 4.70 29.65
C CYS A 85 13.66 5.53 28.74
#